data_AF-A0AAD6NW48-F1
#
_entry.id   AF-A0AAD6NW48-F1
#
_cell.length_a   1.000
_cell.length_b   1.000
_cell.length_c   1.000
_cell.angle_alpha   90.00
_cell.angle_beta   90.00
_cell.angle_gamma   90.00
#
_symmetry.space_group_name_H-M   'P 1'
#
loop_
_entity.id
_entity.type
_entity.pdbx_description
1 polymer ?
#
loop_
_entity_poly.entity_id
_entity_poly.type
_entity_poly.pdbx_seq_one_letter_code
_entity_poly.pdbx_strand_id
1 'polypeptide(L)'
;MFKFWGSQEQQEQPRPQEVGQGPAQSWYPPSVVGSPSSSRPATPTGSSSSTSHSFQSPSEAAALITVLKNRSVDELRKLLTDKDAYHQFLLSLDQVKIQNNIRDELREETLQIARGNLEKEPRIMELRNQCRIIRTTELAAAQEKLNELERQKEELLRSCSPASLLQMLQEAMQKTDEESEALHRQFLDKEIDLGSFVMKYKNLRTTYHKRALIHLAAKASPTG
;
A
#
# COMPACT_ATOMS: atom_id res chain seq x y z
N MET A 1 7.13 -4.17 -27.86
CA MET A 1 8.19 -3.18 -27.59
C MET A 1 8.28 -2.96 -26.09
N PHE A 2 9.24 -3.56 -25.42
CA PHE A 2 9.57 -3.25 -24.02
C PHE A 2 11.05 -2.87 -23.98
N LYS A 3 11.35 -1.66 -23.53
CA LYS A 3 12.70 -1.11 -23.47
C LYS A 3 13.33 -1.50 -22.14
N PHE A 4 14.46 -2.19 -22.22
CA PHE A 4 15.36 -2.49 -21.11
C PHE A 4 16.26 -1.26 -20.90
N TRP A 5 16.21 -0.62 -19.73
CA TRP A 5 17.09 0.49 -19.39
C TRP A 5 18.19 -0.02 -18.47
N GLY A 6 19.43 0.15 -18.91
CA GLY A 6 20.63 -0.37 -18.29
C GLY A 6 21.12 0.42 -17.08
N SER A 7 22.09 -0.21 -16.42
CA SER A 7 22.95 0.30 -15.36
C SER A 7 23.50 1.69 -15.65
N GLN A 8 23.52 2.52 -14.61
CA GLN A 8 24.52 3.55 -14.44
C GLN A 8 24.99 3.56 -12.98
N GLU A 9 26.29 3.77 -12.82
CA GLU A 9 27.10 3.56 -11.64
C GLU A 9 26.84 4.53 -10.45
N GLN A 10 27.15 4.00 -9.26
CA GLN A 10 27.72 4.62 -8.05
C GLN A 10 27.53 6.12 -7.78
N GLN A 11 26.99 6.44 -6.59
CA GLN A 11 27.72 7.27 -5.62
C GLN A 11 27.17 7.20 -4.18
N GLU A 12 28.11 6.90 -3.27
CA GLU A 12 28.28 7.35 -1.87
C GLU A 12 27.24 7.09 -0.74
N GLN A 13 27.78 6.47 0.31
CA GLN A 13 27.34 6.33 1.71
C GLN A 13 27.09 7.71 2.40
N PRO A 14 26.37 7.81 3.55
CA PRO A 14 26.67 7.02 4.76
C PRO A 14 25.46 6.56 5.61
N ARG A 15 25.71 5.54 6.45
CA ARG A 15 24.95 5.24 7.68
C ARG A 15 24.97 6.49 8.59
N PRO A 16 23.96 6.75 9.45
CA PRO A 16 23.96 6.07 10.75
C PRO A 16 22.61 5.90 11.49
N GLN A 17 22.70 5.11 12.55
CA GLN A 17 21.99 5.20 13.84
C GLN A 17 20.59 4.58 14.01
N GLU A 18 20.63 3.38 14.61
CA GLU A 18 19.71 2.97 15.67
C GLU A 18 19.64 4.04 16.78
N VAL A 19 18.43 4.48 17.12
CA VAL A 19 18.04 4.86 18.48
C VAL A 19 16.65 4.30 18.71
N GLY A 20 16.53 3.46 19.74
CA GLY A 20 15.28 2.89 20.18
C GLY A 20 14.45 3.81 21.08
N GLN A 21 13.25 3.29 21.34
CA GLN A 21 12.32 3.59 22.44
C GLN A 21 11.27 4.70 22.23
N GLY A 22 9.99 4.27 22.27
CA GLY A 22 8.84 5.13 22.56
C GLY A 22 7.55 4.68 21.86
N PRO A 23 6.55 4.11 22.58
CA PRO A 23 5.30 3.67 21.98
C PRO A 23 4.30 4.84 21.95
N ALA A 24 3.89 5.26 20.76
CA ALA A 24 2.68 6.04 20.58
C ALA A 24 1.98 5.53 19.34
N GLN A 25 0.86 4.83 19.55
CA GLN A 25 -0.04 4.47 18.46
C GLN A 25 -0.57 5.74 17.81
N SER A 26 0.03 6.11 16.68
CA SER A 26 -0.51 7.10 15.77
C SER A 26 -1.66 6.45 15.00
N TRP A 27 -2.89 6.79 15.39
CA TRP A 27 -4.15 6.34 14.78
C TRP A 27 -4.40 6.85 13.35
N TYR A 28 -3.35 7.31 12.64
CA TYR A 28 -3.45 7.85 11.29
C TYR A 28 -2.35 7.27 10.40
N PRO A 29 -2.68 6.77 9.19
CA PRO A 29 -1.68 6.35 8.22
C PRO A 29 -0.87 7.55 7.70
N PRO A 30 0.41 7.38 7.33
CA PRO A 30 1.19 8.44 6.72
C PRO A 30 0.63 8.75 5.33
N SER A 31 0.31 10.02 5.09
CA SER A 31 -0.26 10.50 3.84
C SER A 31 0.68 10.28 2.66
N VAL A 32 0.23 9.51 1.68
CA VAL A 32 0.90 9.41 0.37
C VAL A 32 0.67 10.71 -0.38
N VAL A 33 1.77 11.36 -0.75
CA VAL A 33 1.82 12.54 -1.61
C VAL A 33 1.43 12.10 -3.03
N GLY A 34 0.45 12.75 -3.65
CA GLY A 34 0.09 12.47 -5.05
C GLY A 34 -1.31 12.92 -5.48
N SER A 35 -1.35 14.13 -6.05
CA SER A 35 -2.36 14.67 -6.98
C SER A 35 -3.60 15.41 -6.45
N PRO A 36 -4.00 16.52 -7.13
CA PRO A 36 -4.99 17.48 -6.63
C PRO A 36 -6.37 17.27 -7.25
N SER A 37 -7.39 17.68 -6.49
CA SER A 37 -8.79 17.93 -6.87
C SER A 37 -9.75 17.04 -6.08
N SER A 38 -10.30 17.60 -5.00
CA SER A 38 -11.71 17.45 -4.65
C SER A 38 -12.00 18.32 -3.43
N SER A 39 -12.85 19.31 -3.67
CA SER A 39 -13.63 20.15 -2.78
C SER A 39 -13.76 19.63 -1.34
N ARG A 40 -13.08 20.26 -0.39
CA ARG A 40 -13.45 20.20 1.03
C ARG A 40 -14.51 21.26 1.30
N PRO A 41 -15.57 20.98 2.07
CA PRO A 41 -16.44 22.04 2.56
C PRO A 41 -15.63 22.88 3.55
N ALA A 42 -15.56 24.19 3.30
CA ALA A 42 -14.93 25.12 4.22
C ALA A 42 -15.73 25.14 5.54
N THR A 43 -15.13 24.65 6.62
CA THR A 43 -15.56 25.03 7.97
C THR A 43 -15.24 26.51 8.14
N PRO A 44 -16.20 27.39 8.51
CA PRO A 44 -15.87 28.78 8.76
C PRO A 44 -14.97 28.84 10.00
N THR A 45 -13.71 29.17 9.76
CA THR A 45 -12.73 29.54 10.76
C THR A 45 -13.30 30.71 11.56
N GLY A 46 -13.45 30.52 12.87
CA GLY A 46 -13.84 31.57 13.80
C GLY A 46 -12.85 32.72 13.75
N SER A 47 -13.18 33.75 12.99
CA SER A 47 -12.60 35.06 13.16
C SER A 47 -13.19 35.64 14.44
N SER A 48 -12.31 35.76 15.44
CA SER A 48 -12.49 36.61 16.62
C SER A 48 -12.97 38.00 16.17
N SER A 49 -14.28 38.15 16.14
CA SER A 49 -14.98 39.41 15.95
C SER A 49 -15.66 39.70 17.27
N SER A 50 -15.06 40.68 17.95
CA SER A 50 -15.71 41.62 18.86
C SER A 50 -17.21 41.37 19.07
N THR A 51 -17.59 41.23 20.34
CA THR A 51 -18.95 41.42 20.87
C THR A 51 -19.71 42.46 20.06
N SER A 52 -20.41 42.01 19.03
CA SER A 52 -21.28 42.82 18.21
C SER A 52 -22.65 42.30 18.55
N HIS A 53 -23.28 43.00 19.50
CA HIS A 53 -24.70 42.91 19.74
C HIS A 53 -25.38 42.92 18.37
N SER A 54 -25.89 41.76 17.97
CA SER A 54 -26.62 41.59 16.73
C SER A 54 -27.87 42.44 16.91
N PHE A 55 -27.86 43.64 16.37
CA PHE A 55 -29.02 44.50 16.33
C PHE A 55 -30.13 43.69 15.67
N GLN A 56 -31.16 43.38 16.44
CA GLN A 56 -32.41 42.84 15.93
C GLN A 56 -32.80 43.62 14.68
N SER A 57 -33.20 42.91 13.64
CA SER A 57 -33.75 43.56 12.46
C SER A 57 -34.90 44.49 12.94
N PRO A 58 -35.03 45.73 12.41
CA PRO A 58 -36.00 46.70 12.95
C PRO A 58 -37.44 46.17 13.07
N SER A 59 -37.79 45.18 12.23
CA SER A 59 -39.07 44.46 12.27
C SER A 59 -39.25 43.57 13.50
N GLU A 60 -38.20 42.88 13.96
CA GLU A 60 -38.26 42.03 15.17
C GLU A 60 -38.39 42.89 16.44
N ALA A 61 -37.66 44.00 16.50
CA ALA A 61 -37.77 44.96 17.59
C ALA A 61 -39.17 45.61 17.63
N ALA A 62 -39.74 45.95 16.47
CA ALA A 62 -41.10 46.46 16.38
C ALA A 62 -42.16 45.45 16.86
N ALA A 63 -42.00 44.16 16.54
CA ALA A 63 -42.89 43.11 17.03
C ALA A 63 -42.87 43.00 18.57
N LEU A 64 -41.68 43.06 19.19
CA LEU A 64 -41.57 43.06 20.65
C LEU A 64 -42.22 44.28 21.31
N ILE A 65 -42.03 45.46 20.70
CA ILE A 65 -42.67 46.70 21.17
C ILE A 65 -44.20 46.60 21.10
N THR A 66 -44.76 45.96 20.06
CA THR A 66 -46.23 45.74 19.99
C THR A 66 -46.74 44.79 21.07
N VAL A 67 -46.00 43.72 21.39
CA VAL A 67 -46.36 42.78 22.48
C VAL A 67 -46.32 43.46 23.84
N LEU A 68 -45.33 44.33 24.09
CA LEU A 68 -45.24 45.09 25.33
C LEU A 68 -46.31 46.18 25.44
N LYS A 69 -46.67 46.82 24.33
CA LYS A 69 -47.71 47.88 24.29
C LYS A 69 -49.11 47.36 24.65
N ASN A 70 -49.38 46.09 24.40
CA ASN A 70 -50.67 45.46 24.67
C ASN A 70 -50.82 44.95 26.13
N ARG A 71 -49.85 45.21 27.00
CA ARG A 71 -49.86 44.79 28.42
C ARG A 71 -50.30 45.93 29.35
N SER A 72 -50.90 45.59 30.48
CA SER A 72 -51.32 46.59 31.46
C SER A 72 -50.13 47.19 32.22
N VAL A 73 -50.32 48.37 32.82
CA VAL A 73 -49.27 49.04 33.61
C VAL A 73 -48.81 48.18 34.79
N ASP A 74 -49.72 47.45 35.42
CA ASP A 74 -49.40 46.56 36.54
C ASP A 74 -48.59 45.34 36.09
N GLU A 75 -48.91 44.77 34.92
CA GLU A 75 -48.12 43.69 34.31
C GLU A 75 -46.72 44.16 33.91
N LEU A 76 -46.59 45.37 33.37
CA LEU A 76 -45.29 45.97 33.03
C LEU A 76 -44.45 46.27 34.28
N ARG A 77 -45.06 46.80 35.35
CA ARG A 77 -44.40 47.00 36.66
C ARG A 77 -43.94 45.69 37.27
N LYS A 78 -44.77 44.64 37.13
CA LYS A 78 -44.43 43.28 37.55
C LYS A 78 -43.26 42.73 36.73
N LEU A 79 -43.27 42.85 35.41
CA LEU A 79 -42.14 42.46 34.55
C LEU A 79 -40.84 43.20 34.88
N LEU A 80 -40.92 44.45 35.34
CA LEU A 80 -39.73 45.23 35.72
C LEU A 80 -39.16 44.82 37.09
N THR A 81 -40.00 44.35 38.00
CA THR A 81 -39.65 44.13 39.41
C THR A 81 -39.42 42.65 39.74
N ASP A 82 -40.17 41.76 39.11
CA ASP A 82 -40.13 40.31 39.30
C ASP A 82 -39.33 39.65 38.17
N LYS A 83 -38.14 39.14 38.52
CA LYS A 83 -37.22 38.49 37.58
C LYS A 83 -37.80 37.20 36.98
N ASP A 84 -38.61 36.47 37.73
CA ASP A 84 -39.22 35.23 37.26
C ASP A 84 -40.36 35.52 36.29
N ALA A 85 -41.17 36.56 36.57
CA ALA A 85 -42.19 37.04 35.63
C ALA A 85 -41.56 37.52 34.31
N TYR A 86 -40.42 38.22 34.37
CA TYR A 86 -39.67 38.62 33.18
C TYR A 86 -39.12 37.41 32.41
N HIS A 87 -38.53 36.43 33.10
CA HIS A 87 -37.99 35.24 32.46
C HIS A 87 -39.08 34.40 31.79
N GLN A 88 -40.23 34.22 32.45
CA GLN A 88 -41.40 33.56 31.86
C GLN A 88 -41.93 34.30 30.64
N PHE A 89 -41.98 35.64 30.68
CA PHE A 89 -42.33 36.44 29.52
C PHE A 89 -41.35 36.22 28.36
N LEU A 90 -40.03 36.24 28.61
CA LEU A 90 -39.02 35.95 27.58
C LEU A 90 -39.21 34.57 26.97
N LEU A 91 -39.43 33.52 27.77
CA LEU A 91 -39.69 32.16 27.27
C LEU A 91 -41.01 32.05 26.50
N SER A 92 -41.97 32.95 26.75
CA SER A 92 -43.24 32.99 26.02
C SER A 92 -43.13 33.60 24.62
N LEU A 93 -42.06 34.37 24.34
CA LEU A 93 -41.84 34.99 23.04
C LEU A 93 -41.53 33.94 21.98
N ASP A 94 -42.23 34.01 20.85
CA ASP A 94 -42.06 33.04 19.76
C ASP A 94 -40.63 33.03 19.20
N GLN A 95 -39.97 34.19 19.15
CA GLN A 95 -38.56 34.27 18.77
C GLN A 95 -37.64 33.42 19.67
N VAL A 96 -37.90 33.43 20.99
CA VAL A 96 -37.11 32.67 21.96
C VAL A 96 -37.47 31.18 21.91
N LYS A 97 -38.75 30.85 21.72
CA LYS A 97 -39.18 29.46 21.51
C LYS A 97 -38.56 28.85 20.25
N ILE A 98 -38.58 29.57 19.13
CA ILE A 98 -37.98 29.14 17.86
C ILE A 98 -36.48 28.91 18.04
N GLN A 99 -35.76 29.84 18.68
CA GLN A 99 -34.32 29.67 18.93
C GLN A 99 -34.02 28.48 19.85
N ASN A 100 -34.80 28.28 20.92
CA ASN A 100 -34.65 27.12 21.80
C ASN A 100 -34.92 25.80 21.05
N ASN A 101 -35.95 25.77 20.20
CA ASN A 101 -36.27 24.60 19.39
C ASN A 101 -35.13 24.26 18.41
N ILE A 102 -34.61 25.25 17.67
CA ILE A 102 -33.48 25.06 16.76
C ILE A 102 -32.24 24.54 17.52
N ARG A 103 -31.96 25.09 18.71
CA ARG A 103 -30.86 24.63 19.55
C ARG A 103 -31.05 23.16 19.95
N ASP A 104 -32.25 22.77 20.33
CA ASP A 104 -32.55 21.41 20.81
C ASP A 104 -32.53 20.41 19.65
N GLU A 105 -33.07 20.77 18.48
CA GLU A 105 -32.96 19.99 17.24
C GLU A 105 -31.50 19.78 16.85
N LEU A 106 -30.69 20.85 16.82
CA LEU A 106 -29.27 20.75 16.48
C LEU A 106 -28.51 19.85 17.47
N ARG A 107 -28.85 19.92 18.76
CA ARG A 107 -28.27 19.07 19.79
C ARG A 107 -28.63 17.60 19.55
N GLU A 108 -29.90 17.31 19.24
CA GLU A 108 -30.35 15.94 19.00
C GLU A 108 -29.72 15.36 17.72
N GLU A 109 -29.68 16.13 16.63
CA GLU A 109 -29.02 15.71 15.39
C GLU A 109 -27.53 15.42 15.61
N THR A 110 -26.84 16.29 16.34
CA THR A 110 -25.42 16.09 16.69
C THR A 110 -25.21 14.80 17.48
N LEU A 111 -26.09 14.53 18.47
CA LEU A 111 -26.04 13.30 19.24
C LEU A 111 -26.32 12.07 18.38
N GLN A 112 -27.28 12.14 17.47
CA GLN A 112 -27.62 11.05 16.58
C GLN A 112 -26.47 10.72 15.62
N ILE A 113 -25.81 11.73 15.06
CA ILE A 113 -24.61 11.55 14.23
C ILE A 113 -23.47 10.94 15.06
N ALA A 114 -23.23 11.43 16.28
CA ALA A 114 -22.19 10.90 17.15
C ALA A 114 -22.43 9.41 17.49
N ARG A 115 -23.67 9.04 17.84
CA ARG A 115 -24.06 7.64 18.06
C ARG A 115 -23.83 6.79 16.81
N GLY A 116 -24.30 7.25 15.65
CA GLY A 116 -24.10 6.56 14.38
C GLY A 116 -22.63 6.42 13.99
N ASN A 117 -21.74 7.30 14.45
CA ASN A 117 -20.29 7.17 14.26
C ASN A 117 -19.69 6.11 15.20
N LEU A 118 -20.06 6.12 16.49
CA LEU A 118 -19.63 5.10 17.46
C LEU A 118 -20.06 3.70 17.03
N GLU A 119 -21.27 3.54 16.50
CA GLU A 119 -21.77 2.24 16.01
C GLU A 119 -20.94 1.68 14.84
N LYS A 120 -20.33 2.55 14.02
CA LYS A 120 -19.48 2.13 12.89
C LYS A 120 -18.05 1.79 13.31
N GLU A 121 -17.60 2.27 14.46
CA GLU A 121 -16.26 2.01 15.00
C GLU A 121 -15.88 0.52 15.06
N PRO A 122 -16.70 -0.39 15.63
CA PRO A 122 -16.35 -1.81 15.69
C PRO A 122 -16.18 -2.42 14.30
N ARG A 123 -17.03 -2.04 13.33
CA ARG A 123 -16.94 -2.55 11.96
C ARG A 123 -15.69 -2.04 11.25
N ILE A 124 -15.31 -0.77 11.47
CA ILE A 124 -14.06 -0.21 10.93
C ILE A 124 -12.85 -0.93 11.53
N MET A 125 -12.86 -1.19 12.83
CA MET A 125 -11.78 -1.90 13.51
C MET A 125 -11.63 -3.34 13.00
N GLU A 126 -12.74 -4.05 12.83
CA GLU A 126 -12.76 -5.41 12.27
C GLU A 126 -12.16 -5.44 10.86
N LEU A 127 -12.62 -4.56 9.97
CA LEU A 127 -12.11 -4.47 8.59
C LEU A 127 -10.61 -4.12 8.56
N ARG A 128 -10.15 -3.21 9.43
CA ARG A 128 -8.73 -2.90 9.56
C ARG A 128 -7.92 -4.12 10.00
N ASN A 129 -8.45 -4.89 10.95
CA ASN A 129 -7.79 -6.11 11.42
C ASN A 129 -7.74 -7.19 10.32
N GLN A 130 -8.83 -7.40 9.59
CA GLN A 130 -8.87 -8.33 8.45
C GLN A 130 -7.85 -7.93 7.37
N CYS A 131 -7.82 -6.65 6.97
CA CYS A 131 -6.84 -6.14 6.03
C CYS A 131 -5.39 -6.33 6.52
N ARG A 132 -5.14 -6.17 7.82
CA ARG A 132 -3.83 -6.41 8.41
C ARG A 132 -3.46 -7.88 8.29
N ILE A 133 -4.36 -8.79 8.67
CA ILE A 133 -4.13 -10.24 8.59
C ILE A 133 -3.79 -10.63 7.15
N ILE A 134 -4.66 -10.30 6.18
CA ILE A 134 -4.47 -10.63 4.76
C ILE A 134 -3.10 -10.14 4.25
N ARG A 135 -2.70 -8.91 4.62
CA ARG A 135 -1.39 -8.37 4.22
C ARG A 135 -0.22 -9.15 4.83
N THR A 136 -0.32 -9.51 6.11
CA THR A 136 0.78 -10.16 6.84
C THR A 136 0.85 -11.67 6.64
N THR A 137 -0.23 -12.30 6.20
CA THR A 137 -0.30 -13.76 6.01
C THR A 137 -0.37 -14.10 4.52
N GLU A 138 -1.53 -13.90 3.90
CA GLU A 138 -1.83 -14.37 2.55
C GLU A 138 -0.98 -13.68 1.49
N LEU A 139 -0.90 -12.35 1.56
CA LEU A 139 -0.12 -11.55 0.61
C LEU A 139 1.38 -11.83 0.76
N ALA A 140 1.88 -11.89 1.99
CA ALA A 140 3.28 -12.20 2.26
C ALA A 140 3.66 -13.60 1.73
N ALA A 141 2.84 -14.62 2.00
CA ALA A 141 3.07 -15.98 1.53
C ALA A 141 2.98 -16.10 -0.01
N ALA A 142 2.04 -15.39 -0.64
CA ALA A 142 1.93 -15.35 -2.09
C ALA A 142 3.16 -14.68 -2.73
N GLN A 143 3.66 -13.60 -2.13
CA GLN A 143 4.85 -12.90 -2.60
C GLN A 143 6.10 -13.76 -2.45
N GLU A 144 6.27 -14.46 -1.33
CA GLU A 144 7.37 -15.39 -1.12
C GLU A 144 7.36 -16.51 -2.18
N LYS A 145 6.19 -17.11 -2.44
CA LYS A 145 6.03 -18.13 -3.47
C LYS A 145 6.33 -17.60 -4.87
N LEU A 146 5.92 -16.38 -5.19
CA LEU A 146 6.23 -15.74 -6.46
C LEU A 146 7.74 -15.56 -6.62
N ASN A 147 8.40 -14.99 -5.62
CA ASN A 147 9.85 -14.75 -5.63
C ASN A 147 10.63 -16.07 -5.78
N GLU A 148 10.20 -17.14 -5.11
CA GLU A 148 10.84 -18.46 -5.25
C GLU A 148 10.67 -19.02 -6.67
N LEU A 149 9.49 -18.90 -7.28
CA LEU A 149 9.28 -19.33 -8.67
C LEU A 149 10.09 -18.50 -9.67
N GLU A 150 10.23 -17.20 -9.44
CA GLU A 150 11.08 -16.32 -10.26
C GLU A 150 12.55 -16.72 -10.16
N ARG A 151 13.04 -17.02 -8.94
CA ARG A 151 14.39 -17.54 -8.72
C ARG A 151 14.62 -18.87 -9.45
N GLN A 152 13.68 -19.81 -9.36
CA GLN A 152 13.75 -21.09 -10.08
C GLN A 152 13.76 -20.90 -11.59
N LYS A 153 12.92 -19.99 -12.11
CA LYS A 153 12.90 -19.63 -13.53
C LYS A 153 14.23 -19.05 -13.98
N GLU A 154 14.81 -18.13 -13.21
CA GLU A 154 16.10 -17.51 -13.54
C GLU A 154 17.23 -18.54 -13.54
N GLU A 155 17.26 -19.45 -12.55
CA GLU A 155 18.23 -20.52 -12.49
C GLU A 155 18.13 -21.50 -13.68
N LEU A 156 16.90 -21.85 -14.07
CA LEU A 156 16.64 -22.65 -15.28
C LEU A 156 17.07 -21.91 -16.55
N LEU A 157 16.73 -20.63 -16.70
CA LEU A 157 17.15 -19.84 -17.86
C LEU A 157 18.68 -19.70 -17.94
N ARG A 158 19.34 -19.56 -16.79
CA ARG A 158 20.80 -19.49 -16.71
C ARG A 158 21.45 -20.80 -17.15
N SER A 159 20.98 -21.93 -16.61
CA SER A 159 21.51 -23.27 -16.92
C SER A 159 21.15 -23.77 -18.32
N CYS A 160 19.98 -23.40 -18.84
CA CYS A 160 19.53 -23.69 -20.20
C CYS A 160 19.88 -22.58 -21.21
N SER A 161 20.72 -21.61 -20.83
CA SER A 161 21.17 -20.59 -21.77
C SER A 161 21.97 -21.24 -22.91
N PRO A 162 21.90 -20.71 -24.14
CA PRO A 162 22.65 -21.27 -25.27
C PRO A 162 24.15 -21.40 -24.98
N ALA A 163 24.74 -20.42 -24.30
CA ALA A 163 26.14 -20.44 -23.87
C ALA A 163 26.42 -21.57 -22.86
N SER A 164 25.57 -21.74 -21.84
CA SER A 164 25.71 -22.83 -20.85
C SER A 164 25.58 -24.20 -21.51
N LEU A 165 24.61 -24.38 -22.40
CA LEU A 165 24.41 -25.65 -23.12
C LEU A 165 25.59 -25.96 -24.05
N LEU A 166 26.14 -24.96 -24.75
CA LEU A 166 27.34 -25.12 -25.56
C LEU A 166 28.56 -25.47 -24.71
N GLN A 167 28.72 -24.82 -23.55
CA GLN A 167 29.79 -25.12 -22.61
C GLN A 167 29.67 -26.57 -22.08
N MET A 168 28.49 -26.99 -21.63
CA MET A 168 28.24 -28.37 -21.19
C MET A 168 28.55 -29.38 -22.30
N LEU A 169 28.21 -29.07 -23.56
CA LEU A 169 28.53 -29.92 -24.70
C LEU A 169 30.04 -29.99 -24.95
N GLN A 170 30.75 -28.88 -24.81
CA GLN A 170 32.21 -28.81 -24.92
C GLN A 170 32.91 -29.60 -23.81
N GLU A 171 32.46 -29.47 -22.55
CA GLU A 171 32.97 -30.25 -21.42
C GLU A 171 32.73 -31.75 -21.63
N ALA A 172 31.54 -32.14 -22.12
CA ALA A 172 31.24 -33.52 -22.46
C ALA A 172 32.11 -34.07 -23.60
N MET A 173 32.51 -33.22 -24.57
CA MET A 173 33.48 -33.59 -25.60
C MET A 173 34.86 -33.85 -25.00
N GLN A 174 35.38 -32.90 -24.21
CA GLN A 174 36.68 -33.02 -23.55
C GLN A 174 36.74 -34.28 -22.68
N LYS A 175 35.69 -34.55 -21.89
CA LYS A 175 35.60 -35.76 -21.08
C LYS A 175 35.70 -37.05 -21.91
N THR A 176 34.99 -37.14 -23.04
CA THR A 176 35.12 -38.32 -23.93
C THR A 176 36.49 -38.44 -24.58
N ASP A 177 37.16 -37.33 -24.84
CA ASP A 177 38.53 -37.33 -25.37
C ASP A 177 39.51 -37.87 -24.32
N GLU A 178 39.41 -37.36 -23.08
CA GLU A 178 40.17 -37.83 -21.92
C GLU A 178 39.93 -39.32 -21.64
N GLU A 179 38.68 -39.80 -21.71
CA GLU A 179 38.34 -41.23 -21.59
C GLU A 179 38.99 -42.06 -22.72
N SER A 180 39.07 -41.52 -23.94
CA SER A 180 39.70 -42.21 -25.07
C SER A 180 41.22 -42.28 -24.93
N GLU A 181 41.85 -41.24 -24.38
CA GLU A 181 43.27 -41.21 -24.03
C GLU A 181 43.59 -42.15 -22.86
N ALA A 182 42.73 -42.20 -21.84
CA ALA A 182 42.86 -43.16 -20.74
C ALA A 182 42.76 -44.61 -21.25
N LEU A 183 41.80 -44.89 -22.13
CA LEU A 183 41.67 -46.21 -22.79
C LEU A 183 42.91 -46.54 -23.63
N HIS A 184 43.51 -45.55 -24.29
CA HIS A 184 44.75 -45.74 -25.04
C HIS A 184 45.91 -46.14 -24.13
N ARG A 185 46.07 -45.49 -22.96
CA ARG A 185 47.07 -45.86 -21.96
C ARG A 185 46.87 -47.29 -21.45
N GLN A 186 45.64 -47.68 -21.11
CA GLN A 186 45.33 -49.06 -20.69
C GLN A 186 45.75 -50.11 -21.72
N PHE A 187 45.61 -49.80 -23.01
CA PHE A 187 46.08 -50.68 -24.07
C PHE A 187 47.61 -50.79 -24.11
N LEU A 188 48.33 -49.68 -23.96
CA LEU A 188 49.80 -49.67 -23.90
C LEU A 188 50.33 -50.43 -22.68
N ASP A 189 49.64 -50.31 -21.55
CA ASP A 189 49.93 -51.00 -20.29
C ASP A 189 49.53 -52.50 -20.34
N LYS A 190 48.96 -52.95 -21.47
CA LYS A 190 48.49 -54.32 -21.73
C LYS A 190 47.38 -54.78 -20.78
N GLU A 191 46.63 -53.84 -20.20
CA GLU A 191 45.48 -54.13 -19.33
C GLU A 191 44.25 -54.58 -20.13
N ILE A 192 44.19 -54.27 -21.43
CA ILE A 192 43.11 -54.64 -22.35
C ILE A 192 43.65 -55.25 -23.64
N ASP A 193 42.92 -56.20 -24.21
CA ASP A 193 43.26 -56.81 -25.49
C ASP A 193 42.90 -55.91 -26.69
N LEU A 194 43.51 -56.17 -27.85
CA LEU A 194 43.34 -55.38 -29.07
C LEU A 194 41.88 -55.33 -29.54
N GLY A 195 41.14 -56.44 -29.46
CA GLY A 195 39.75 -56.49 -29.89
C GLY A 195 38.86 -55.60 -29.02
N SER A 196 39.01 -55.70 -27.70
CA SER A 196 38.32 -54.85 -26.73
C SER A 196 38.69 -53.37 -26.88
N PHE A 197 39.97 -53.07 -27.10
CA PHE A 197 40.44 -51.69 -27.33
C PHE A 197 39.78 -51.08 -28.56
N VAL A 198 39.87 -51.75 -29.73
CA VAL A 198 39.32 -51.23 -30.99
C VAL A 198 37.82 -50.96 -30.87
N MET A 199 37.07 -51.89 -30.26
CA MET A 199 35.63 -51.73 -30.08
C MET A 199 35.29 -50.53 -29.18
N LYS A 200 35.92 -50.43 -27.99
CA LYS A 200 35.66 -49.34 -27.03
C LYS A 200 36.12 -47.99 -27.58
N TYR A 201 37.30 -47.93 -28.19
CA TYR A 201 37.88 -46.70 -28.74
C TYR A 201 37.01 -46.15 -29.88
N LYS A 202 36.57 -47.03 -30.81
CA LYS A 202 35.66 -46.63 -31.89
C LYS A 202 34.36 -46.03 -31.34
N ASN A 203 33.79 -46.60 -30.28
CA ASN A 203 32.58 -46.07 -29.65
C ASN A 203 32.80 -44.68 -29.02
N LEU A 204 33.90 -44.50 -28.28
CA LEU A 204 34.26 -43.22 -27.67
C LEU A 204 34.48 -42.14 -28.74
N ARG A 205 35.30 -42.41 -29.77
CA ARG A 205 35.56 -41.45 -30.86
C ARG A 205 34.30 -41.13 -31.66
N THR A 206 33.44 -42.13 -31.92
CA THR A 206 32.14 -41.89 -32.58
C THR A 206 31.28 -40.93 -31.74
N THR A 207 31.25 -41.10 -30.42
CA THR A 207 30.50 -40.23 -29.52
C THR A 207 31.07 -38.81 -29.50
N TYR A 208 32.40 -38.68 -29.40
CA TYR A 208 33.10 -37.40 -29.48
C TYR A 208 32.77 -36.67 -30.80
N HIS A 209 32.93 -37.32 -31.95
CA HIS A 209 32.71 -36.69 -33.24
C HIS A 209 31.24 -36.31 -33.46
N LYS A 210 30.27 -37.10 -32.97
CA LYS A 210 28.85 -36.73 -32.96
C LYS A 210 28.62 -35.43 -32.17
N ARG A 211 29.19 -35.31 -30.97
CA ARG A 211 29.08 -34.10 -30.15
C ARG A 211 29.77 -32.90 -30.81
N ALA A 212 30.95 -33.11 -31.41
CA ALA A 212 31.68 -32.07 -32.13
C ALA A 212 30.88 -31.49 -33.31
N LEU A 213 30.21 -32.35 -34.08
CA LEU A 213 29.33 -31.91 -35.17
C LEU A 213 28.14 -31.10 -34.66
N ILE A 214 27.49 -31.53 -33.57
CA ILE A 214 26.37 -30.80 -32.95
C ILE A 214 26.85 -29.43 -32.45
N HIS A 215 28.00 -29.39 -31.75
CA HIS A 215 28.57 -28.15 -31.23
C HIS A 215 28.95 -27.17 -32.35
N LEU A 216 29.56 -27.67 -33.43
CA LEU A 216 29.89 -26.87 -34.61
C LEU A 216 28.63 -26.30 -35.26
N ALA A 217 27.61 -27.13 -35.47
CA ALA A 217 26.34 -26.70 -36.05
C ALA A 217 25.66 -25.62 -35.18
N ALA A 218 25.61 -25.82 -33.86
CA ALA A 218 25.02 -24.87 -32.92
C ALA A 218 25.79 -23.54 -32.82
N LYS A 219 27.11 -23.54 -33.01
CA LYS A 219 27.90 -22.30 -33.13
C LYS A 219 27.73 -21.59 -34.47
N ALA A 220 27.45 -22.33 -35.53
CA ALA A 220 27.28 -21.78 -36.88
C ALA A 220 25.87 -21.27 -37.16
N SER A 221 24.86 -21.68 -36.38
CA SER A 221 23.51 -21.14 -36.50
C SER A 221 23.47 -19.68 -36.03
N PRO A 222 22.88 -18.76 -36.82
CA PRO A 222 22.72 -17.38 -36.40
C PRO A 222 21.80 -17.35 -35.17
N THR A 223 22.30 -16.84 -34.05
CA THR A 223 21.49 -16.50 -32.90
C THR A 223 20.52 -15.39 -33.32
N GLY A 224 19.27 -15.76 -33.55
CA GLY A 224 18.17 -14.83 -33.87
C GLY A 224 17.77 -13.96 -32.70
#